data_AF-A0A1X7SJD9-F1
#
_entry.id   AF-A0A1X7SJD9-F1
#
_cell.length_a   1.000
_cell.length_b   1.000
_cell.length_c   1.000
_cell.angle_alpha   90.00
_cell.angle_beta   90.00
_cell.angle_gamma   90.00
#
_symmetry.space_group_name_H-M   'P 1'
#
loop_
_entity.id
_entity.type
_entity.pdbx_description
1 polymer ?
#
loop_
_entity_poly.entity_id
_entity_poly.type
_entity_poly.pdbx_seq_one_letter_code
_entity_poly.pdbx_strand_id
1 'polypeptide(L)'
;VLKSKRPDVDEKRFNLLKLQGEFLLRLCHLEKSLLTALNEVKGRILDNNRIITELETLKEEAAEVQRKMEETDTVMAEVDRVSQQYLPLSTSCSAMYFTLESLNQVIEIM
;
A
#
# COMPACT_ATOMS: atom_id res chain seq x y z
N VAL A 1 10.33 -16.18 -8.21
CA VAL A 1 11.31 -16.73 -7.23
C VAL A 1 10.73 -16.76 -5.81
N LEU A 2 10.20 -15.65 -5.28
CA LEU A 2 9.65 -15.58 -3.91
C LEU A 2 8.50 -16.57 -3.66
N LYS A 3 7.47 -16.62 -4.53
CA LYS A 3 6.40 -17.64 -4.49
C LYS A 3 6.86 -19.10 -4.37
N SER A 4 8.04 -19.43 -4.89
CA SER A 4 8.55 -20.81 -4.91
C SER A 4 9.56 -21.10 -3.79
N LYS A 5 10.33 -20.09 -3.34
CA LYS A 5 11.42 -20.27 -2.36
C LYS A 5 11.08 -19.78 -0.96
N ARG A 6 10.16 -18.83 -0.84
CA ARG A 6 9.69 -18.21 0.41
C ARG A 6 8.20 -17.85 0.28
N PRO A 7 7.31 -18.85 0.16
CA PRO A 7 5.87 -18.62 0.02
C PRO A 7 5.30 -17.85 1.22
N ASP A 8 5.87 -18.07 2.40
CA ASP A 8 5.58 -17.36 3.66
C ASP A 8 5.81 -15.83 3.54
N VAL A 9 6.92 -15.44 2.91
CA VAL A 9 7.27 -14.02 2.71
C VAL A 9 6.40 -13.38 1.63
N ASP A 10 6.10 -14.13 0.56
CA ASP A 10 5.23 -13.67 -0.54
C ASP A 10 3.78 -13.44 -0.07
N GLU A 11 3.24 -14.38 0.71
CA GLU A 11 1.91 -14.26 1.30
C GLU A 11 1.85 -13.10 2.31
N LYS A 12 2.86 -12.96 3.16
CA LYS A 12 2.95 -11.83 4.09
C LYS A 12 3.02 -10.49 3.35
N ARG A 13 3.83 -10.39 2.29
CA ARG A 13 3.92 -9.21 1.41
C ARG A 13 2.56 -8.87 0.80
N PHE A 14 1.88 -9.87 0.25
CA PHE A 14 0.57 -9.69 -0.37
C PHE A 14 -0.48 -9.17 0.63
N ASN A 15 -0.54 -9.77 1.82
CA ASN A 15 -1.47 -9.37 2.87
C ASN A 15 -1.19 -7.95 3.38
N LEU A 16 0.09 -7.57 3.55
CA LEU A 16 0.47 -6.22 3.97
C LEU A 16 0.11 -5.16 2.92
N LEU A 17 0.35 -5.44 1.63
CA LEU A 17 -0.04 -4.53 0.55
C LEU A 17 -1.55 -4.33 0.47
N LYS A 18 -2.31 -5.42 0.65
CA LYS A 18 -3.78 -5.34 0.71
C LYS A 18 -4.24 -4.45 1.87
N LEU A 19 -3.68 -4.68 3.06
CA LEU A 19 -4.01 -3.92 4.26
C LEU A 19 -3.65 -2.44 4.14
N GLN A 20 -2.47 -2.10 3.61
CA GLN A 20 -2.10 -0.71 3.28
C GLN A 20 -3.12 -0.07 2.34
N GLY A 21 -3.53 -0.79 1.29
CA GLY A 21 -4.53 -0.29 0.34
C GLY A 21 -5.88 0.01 1.00
N GLU A 22 -6.32 -0.87 1.91
CA GLU A 22 -7.53 -0.67 2.71
C GLU A 22 -7.42 0.55 3.63
N PHE A 23 -6.28 0.75 4.30
CA PHE A 23 -6.05 1.93 5.14
C PHE A 23 -6.01 3.23 4.34
N LEU A 24 -5.36 3.23 3.17
CA LEU A 24 -5.26 4.41 2.32
C LEU A 24 -6.63 4.84 1.78
N LEU A 25 -7.46 3.87 1.40
CA LEU A 25 -8.86 4.09 1.05
C LEU A 25 -9.67 4.66 2.23
N ARG A 26 -9.49 4.09 3.42
CA ARG A 26 -10.19 4.55 4.63
C ARG A 26 -9.79 5.97 5.02
N LEU A 27 -8.49 6.29 4.93
CA LEU A 27 -7.97 7.63 5.23
C LEU A 27 -8.54 8.66 4.27
N CYS A 28 -8.51 8.40 2.95
CA CYS A 28 -9.12 9.27 1.94
C CYS A 28 -10.62 9.50 2.19
N HIS A 29 -11.34 8.47 2.60
CA HIS A 29 -12.75 8.60 2.97
C HIS A 29 -12.95 9.49 4.21
N LEU A 30 -12.13 9.31 5.26
CA LEU A 30 -12.18 10.13 6.48
C LEU A 30 -11.85 11.60 6.20
N GLU A 31 -10.81 11.88 5.41
CA GLU A 31 -10.44 13.23 4.99
C GLU A 31 -11.58 13.92 4.23
N LYS A 32 -12.23 13.21 3.31
CA LYS A 32 -13.39 13.73 2.58
C LYS A 32 -14.55 14.04 3.51
N SER A 33 -14.86 13.14 4.45
CA SER A 33 -15.91 13.35 5.45
C SER A 33 -15.62 14.55 6.35
N LEU A 34 -14.35 14.72 6.75
CA LEU A 34 -13.91 15.86 7.55
C LEU A 34 -14.03 17.19 6.77
N LEU A 35 -13.64 17.21 5.49
CA LEU A 35 -13.81 18.36 4.59
C LEU A 35 -15.29 18.72 4.38
N THR A 36 -16.16 17.72 4.21
CA THR A 36 -17.61 17.93 4.09
C THR A 36 -18.18 18.53 5.37
N ALA A 37 -17.91 17.91 6.53
CA ALA A 37 -18.36 18.41 7.82
C ALA A 37 -17.86 19.85 8.10
N LEU A 38 -16.60 20.15 7.76
CA LEU A 38 -16.03 21.50 7.92
C LEU A 38 -16.74 22.56 7.06
N ASN A 39 -17.15 22.21 5.83
CA ASN A 39 -17.90 23.11 4.97
C ASN A 39 -19.32 23.37 5.49
N GLU A 40 -19.97 22.36 6.07
CA GLU A 40 -21.31 22.49 6.65
C GLU A 40 -21.32 23.39 7.90
N VAL A 41 -20.29 23.29 8.75
CA VAL A 41 -20.12 24.14 9.96
C VAL A 41 -20.06 25.62 9.62
N LYS A 42 -19.37 26.01 8.54
CA LYS A 42 -19.29 27.43 8.12
C LYS A 42 -20.65 28.04 7.81
N GLY A 43 -21.67 27.23 7.48
CA GLY A 43 -23.03 27.69 7.17
C GLY A 43 -24.01 27.69 8.35
N ARG A 44 -23.71 27.01 9.47
CA ARG A 44 -24.62 26.83 10.62
C ARG A 44 -23.87 26.87 11.96
N ILE A 45 -23.50 28.06 12.39
CA ILE A 45 -22.69 28.31 13.60
C ILE A 45 -23.47 28.02 14.91
N LEU A 46 -24.80 27.89 14.87
CA LEU A 46 -25.64 27.72 16.08
C LEU A 46 -25.92 26.25 16.48
N ASP A 47 -25.69 25.26 15.60
CA ASP A 47 -25.81 23.81 15.91
C ASP A 47 -24.46 23.18 16.34
N ASN A 48 -23.49 24.03 16.68
CA ASN A 48 -22.04 23.75 16.65
C ASN A 48 -21.56 22.61 17.57
N ASN A 49 -22.18 22.38 18.73
CA ASN A 49 -21.63 21.42 19.70
C ASN A 49 -21.67 19.97 19.20
N ARG A 50 -22.67 19.59 18.38
CA ARG A 50 -22.74 18.22 17.85
C ARG A 50 -21.69 18.01 16.76
N ILE A 51 -21.55 18.99 15.86
CA ILE A 51 -20.64 18.88 14.72
C ILE A 51 -19.17 19.00 15.15
N ILE A 52 -18.85 19.79 16.18
CA ILE A 52 -17.50 19.83 16.76
C ILE A 52 -17.11 18.46 17.32
N THR A 53 -18.00 17.81 18.06
CA THR A 53 -17.78 16.45 18.55
C THR A 53 -17.56 15.46 17.40
N GLU A 54 -18.38 15.54 16.35
CA GLU A 54 -18.24 14.69 15.14
C GLU A 54 -16.89 14.94 14.44
N LEU A 55 -16.44 16.20 14.31
CA LEU A 55 -15.13 16.55 13.75
C LEU A 55 -13.96 16.03 14.60
N GLU A 56 -14.06 16.12 15.92
CA GLU A 56 -13.05 15.56 16.84
C GLU A 56 -12.95 14.04 16.69
N THR A 57 -14.09 13.34 16.60
CA THR A 57 -14.09 11.88 16.37
C THR A 57 -13.48 11.50 15.02
N LEU A 58 -13.84 12.21 13.94
CA LEU A 58 -13.27 11.96 12.60
C LEU A 58 -11.76 12.20 12.55
N LYS A 59 -11.28 13.24 13.26
CA LYS A 59 -9.87 13.55 13.35
C LYS A 59 -9.10 12.47 14.11
N GLU A 60 -9.64 11.99 15.23
CA GLU A 60 -9.03 10.92 16.01
C GLU A 60 -8.98 9.60 15.23
N GLU A 61 -10.07 9.25 14.54
CA GLU A 61 -10.12 8.08 13.65
C GLU A 61 -9.07 8.16 12.54
N ALA A 62 -8.93 9.33 11.89
CA ALA A 62 -7.93 9.53 10.84
C ALA A 62 -6.50 9.38 11.39
N ALA A 63 -6.22 9.96 12.56
CA ALA A 63 -4.92 9.83 13.22
C ALA A 63 -4.60 8.38 13.61
N GLU A 64 -5.60 7.62 14.07
CA GLU A 64 -5.42 6.20 14.39
C GLU A 64 -5.11 5.36 13.14
N VAL A 65 -5.84 5.57 12.05
CA VAL A 65 -5.60 4.88 10.76
C VAL A 65 -4.20 5.20 10.24
N GLN A 66 -3.79 6.47 10.31
CA GLN A 66 -2.45 6.88 9.87
C GLN A 66 -1.34 6.21 10.68
N ARG A 67 -1.46 6.16 12.01
CA ARG A 67 -0.51 5.45 12.87
C ARG A 67 -0.41 3.95 12.53
N LYS A 68 -1.54 3.29 12.29
CA LYS A 68 -1.56 1.86 11.88
C LYS A 68 -0.91 1.66 10.50
N MET A 69 -1.05 2.63 9.61
CA MET A 69 -0.39 2.61 8.32
C MET A 69 1.14 2.72 8.47
N GLU A 70 1.65 3.62 9.31
CA GLU A 70 3.08 3.76 9.60
C GLU A 70 3.70 2.50 10.24
N GLU A 71 2.96 1.85 11.15
CA GLU A 71 3.37 0.55 11.71
C GLU A 71 3.46 -0.53 10.61
N THR A 72 2.50 -0.54 9.69
CA THR A 72 2.45 -1.49 8.57
C THR A 72 3.61 -1.23 7.59
N ASP A 73 3.93 0.03 7.30
CA ASP A 73 5.07 0.43 6.46
C ASP A 73 6.39 -0.08 7.01
N THR A 74 6.57 -0.04 8.33
CA THR A 74 7.76 -0.55 9.01
C THR A 74 7.91 -2.07 8.79
N VAL A 75 6.81 -2.82 8.93
CA VAL A 75 6.81 -4.28 8.68
C VAL A 75 7.04 -4.58 7.20
N MET A 76 6.48 -3.78 6.30
CA MET A 76 6.66 -3.92 4.85
C MET A 76 8.12 -3.69 4.44
N ALA A 77 8.81 -2.72 5.04
CA ALA A 77 10.23 -2.47 4.78
C ALA A 77 11.11 -3.70 5.08
N GLU A 78 10.82 -4.44 6.16
CA GLU A 78 11.54 -5.67 6.47
C GLU A 78 11.24 -6.79 5.47
N VAL A 79 9.97 -6.92 5.04
CA VAL A 79 9.58 -7.88 4.00
C VAL A 79 10.24 -7.55 2.65
N ASP A 80 10.35 -6.27 2.31
CA ASP A 80 11.06 -5.82 1.11
C ASP A 80 12.56 -6.07 1.20
N ARG A 81 13.19 -5.87 2.37
CA ARG A 81 14.60 -6.18 2.59
C ARG A 81 14.91 -7.65 2.33
N VAL A 82 14.06 -8.56 2.83
CA VAL A 82 14.19 -10.00 2.57
C VAL A 82 13.93 -10.31 1.08
N SER A 83 12.96 -9.64 0.47
CA SER A 83 12.64 -9.80 -0.95
C SER A 83 13.80 -9.38 -1.87
N GLN A 84 14.49 -8.29 -1.53
CA GLN A 84 15.62 -7.75 -2.30
C GLN A 84 16.81 -8.73 -2.41
N GLN A 85 16.98 -9.63 -1.44
CA GLN A 85 18.05 -10.65 -1.50
C GLN A 85 17.92 -11.58 -2.72
N TYR A 86 16.69 -11.76 -3.22
CA TYR A 86 16.41 -12.60 -4.39
C TYR A 86 16.37 -11.81 -5.70
N LEU A 87 16.46 -10.49 -5.65
CA LEU A 87 16.42 -9.63 -6.83
C LEU A 87 17.57 -9.93 -7.81
N PRO A 88 18.85 -10.06 -7.38
CA PRO A 88 19.96 -10.37 -8.29
C PRO A 88 19.75 -11.68 -9.03
N LEU A 89 19.30 -12.73 -8.33
CA LEU A 89 18.99 -14.02 -8.94
C LEU A 89 17.87 -13.90 -9.98
N SER A 90 16.80 -13.18 -9.65
CA SER A 90 15.68 -12.99 -10.57
C SER A 90 16.08 -12.20 -11.82
N THR A 91 16.94 -11.18 -11.66
CA THR A 91 17.51 -10.42 -12.78
C THR A 91 18.38 -11.30 -13.68
N SER A 92 19.27 -12.12 -13.09
CA SER A 92 20.09 -13.07 -13.86
C SER A 92 19.23 -14.07 -14.65
N CYS A 93 18.20 -14.65 -14.02
CA CYS A 93 17.27 -15.55 -14.71
C CYS A 93 16.53 -14.85 -15.86
N SER A 94 16.10 -13.60 -15.65
CA SER A 94 15.45 -12.80 -16.69
C SER A 94 16.39 -12.51 -17.86
N ALA A 95 17.66 -12.17 -17.58
CA ALA A 95 18.67 -11.95 -18.61
C ALA A 95 18.94 -13.21 -19.44
N MET A 96 19.03 -14.38 -18.79
CA MET A 96 19.16 -15.66 -19.46
C MET A 96 17.96 -15.94 -20.38
N TYR A 97 16.73 -15.73 -19.89
CA TYR A 97 15.52 -15.89 -20.69
C TYR A 97 15.54 -15.01 -21.95
N PHE A 98 15.81 -13.70 -21.80
CA PHE A 98 15.85 -12.77 -22.93
C PHE A 98 16.97 -13.09 -23.92
N THR A 99 18.10 -13.61 -23.44
CA THR A 99 19.20 -14.05 -24.30
C THR A 99 18.78 -15.26 -25.14
N LEU A 100 18.10 -16.24 -24.54
CA LEU A 100 17.56 -17.41 -25.25
C LEU A 100 16.48 -17.02 -26.26
N GLU A 101 15.60 -16.10 -25.88
CA GLU A 101 14.55 -15.57 -26.78
C GLU A 101 15.16 -14.84 -27.98
N SER A 102 16.20 -14.03 -27.74
CA SER A 102 16.94 -13.33 -28.81
C SER A 102 17.62 -14.32 -29.76
N LEU A 103 18.21 -15.40 -29.23
CA LEU A 103 18.81 -16.46 -30.04
C LEU A 103 17.76 -17.20 -30.89
N ASN A 104 16.59 -17.50 -30.31
CA ASN A 104 15.51 -18.14 -31.05
C ASN A 104 15.02 -17.27 -32.21
N GLN A 105 14.89 -15.96 -32.01
CA GLN A 105 14.55 -15.03 -33.09
C GLN A 105 15.59 -15.03 -34.21
N VAL A 106 16.88 -15.04 -33.90
CA VAL A 106 17.93 -15.09 -34.94
C VAL A 106 17.85 -16.40 -35.74
N ILE A 107 17.56 -17.52 -35.08
CA ILE A 107 17.43 -18.83 -35.74
C ILE A 107 16.16 -18.90 -36.61
N GLU A 108 15.04 -18.29 -36.20
CA GLU A 108 13.81 -18.25 -37.02
C GLU A 108 13.92 -17.37 -38.28
N ILE A 109 14.82 -16.39 -38.27
CA ILE A 109 15.01 -15.43 -39.38
C ILE A 109 16.01 -15.97 -40.43
N MET A 110 16.80 -16.99 -40.08
CA MET A 110 17.86 -17.55 -40.92
C MET A 110 17.39 -18.80 -41.67
#